data_AF-A0A916WKM9-F1
#
_entry.id   AF-A0A916WKM9-F1
#
_cell.length_a   1.000
_cell.length_b   1.000
_cell.length_c   1.000
_cell.angle_alpha   90.00
_cell.angle_beta   90.00
_cell.angle_gamma   90.00
#
_symmetry.space_group_name_H-M   'P 1'
#
loop_
_entity.id
_entity.type
_entity.pdbx_description
1 polymer ?
#
loop_
_entity_poly.entity_id
_entity_poly.type
_entity_poly.pdbx_seq_one_letter_code
_entity_poly.pdbx_strand_id
1 'polypeptide(L)' 'MNKPLTPEQSAAIADFAAEHGRKWKSELRELWMRAAAPAILHRLRNTHGPSWLVDFKLPKPSK' A
#
# COMPACT_ATOMS: atom_id res chain seq x y z
N MET A 1 -16.94 -2.19 0.11
CA MET A 1 -16.61 -2.92 1.35
C MET A 1 -15.10 -3.07 1.41
N ASN A 2 -14.41 -2.30 2.26
CA ASN A 2 -12.96 -2.39 2.38
C ASN A 2 -12.61 -3.64 3.19
N LYS A 3 -11.86 -4.57 2.57
CA LYS A 3 -11.43 -5.81 3.22
C LYS A 3 -10.28 -5.49 4.19
N PRO A 4 -10.18 -6.11 5.37
CA PRO A 4 -8.99 -5.94 6.19
C PRO A 4 -7.74 -6.45 5.45
N LEU A 5 -6.62 -5.75 5.65
CA LEU A 5 -5.32 -6.16 5.16
C LEU A 5 -4.90 -7.47 5.83
N THR A 6 -4.29 -8.39 5.08
CA THR A 6 -3.60 -9.52 5.67
C THR A 6 -2.28 -9.08 6.31
N PRO A 7 -1.67 -9.89 7.19
CA PRO A 7 -0.35 -9.59 7.76
C PRO A 7 0.72 -9.35 6.69
N GLU A 8 0.73 -10.15 5.62
CA GLU A 8 1.70 -10.04 4.53
C GLU A 8 1.50 -8.75 3.74
N GLN A 9 0.25 -8.37 3.50
CA GLN A 9 -0.06 -7.10 2.84
C GLN A 9 0.33 -5.90 3.70
N SER A 10 0.15 -6.01 5.02
CA SER A 10 0.51 -4.99 6.00
C SER A 10 2.02 -4.83 6.09
N ALA A 11 2.77 -5.93 6.09
CA ALA A 11 4.23 -5.92 6.04
C ALA A 11 4.72 -5.31 4.73
N ALA A 12 4.22 -5.78 3.57
CA ALA A 12 4.67 -5.30 2.27
C ALA A 12 4.43 -3.79 2.07
N ILE A 13 3.30 -3.24 2.54
CA ILE A 13 3.04 -1.80 2.45
C ILE A 13 3.89 -1.00 3.45
N ALA A 14 4.21 -1.58 4.62
CA ALA A 14 5.10 -0.96 5.58
C ALA A 14 6.55 -0.93 5.08
N ASP A 15 7.05 -2.03 4.52
CA ASP A 15 8.39 -2.13 3.94
C ASP A 15 8.55 -1.16 2.77
N PHE A 16 7.56 -1.13 1.86
CA PHE A 16 7.52 -0.18 0.76
C PHE A 16 7.52 1.27 1.26
N ALA A 17 6.76 1.56 2.33
CA ALA A 17 6.74 2.89 2.91
C ALA A 17 8.06 3.29 3.58
N ALA A 18 8.76 2.34 4.20
CA ALA A 18 10.07 2.55 4.79
C ALA A 18 11.13 2.84 3.71
N GLU A 19 11.09 2.10 2.59
CA GLU A 19 12.02 2.26 1.46
C GLU A 19 11.86 3.63 0.76
N HIS A 20 10.62 4.07 0.52
CA HIS A 20 10.36 5.29 -0.23
C HIS A 20 10.15 6.56 0.64
N GLY A 21 10.13 6.41 1.96
CA GLY A 21 10.00 7.52 2.90
C GLY A 21 8.74 8.36 2.68
N ARG A 22 8.81 9.67 2.90
CA ARG A 22 7.62 10.57 2.91
C ARG A 22 6.77 10.54 1.63
N LYS A 23 7.36 10.18 0.48
CA LYS A 23 6.69 10.15 -0.82
C LYS A 23 6.07 8.80 -1.17
N TRP A 24 6.18 7.81 -0.30
CA TRP A 24 5.78 6.43 -0.60
C TRP A 24 4.36 6.28 -1.18
N LYS A 25 3.39 7.09 -0.73
CA LYS A 25 2.03 7.05 -1.29
C LYS A 25 1.99 7.48 -2.76
N SER A 26 2.70 8.56 -3.11
CA SER A 26 2.77 9.06 -4.48
C SER A 26 3.48 8.06 -5.39
N GLU A 27 4.61 7.52 -4.93
CA GLU A 27 5.37 6.48 -5.66
C GLU A 27 4.51 5.24 -5.91
N LEU A 28 3.83 4.73 -4.88
CA LEU A 28 2.96 3.56 -5.02
C LEU A 28 1.82 3.81 -6.01
N ARG A 29 1.23 5.01 -5.96
CA ARG A 29 0.18 5.40 -6.90
C ARG A 29 0.69 5.46 -8.34
N GLU A 30 1.90 5.98 -8.56
CA GLU A 30 2.53 5.97 -9.88
C GLU A 30 2.78 4.54 -10.38
N LEU A 31 3.33 3.67 -9.53
CA LEU A 31 3.53 2.26 -9.86
C LEU A 31 2.22 1.53 -10.16
N TRP A 32 1.14 1.84 -9.44
CA TRP A 32 -0.20 1.33 -9.75
C TRP A 32 -0.67 1.76 -11.13
N MET A 33 -0.49 3.03 -11.50
CA MET A 33 -0.88 3.53 -12.82
C MET A 33 -0.07 2.91 -13.96
N ARG A 34 1.20 2.59 -13.70
CA ARG A 34 2.11 1.91 -14.65
C ARG A 34 1.98 0.39 -14.66
N ALA A 35 1.09 -0.19 -13.83
CA ALA A 35 1.00 -1.63 -13.60
C ALA A 35 2.35 -2.29 -13.24
N ALA A 36 3.23 -1.53 -12.56
CA ALA A 36 4.59 -1.92 -12.21
C ALA A 36 4.79 -2.17 -10.71
N ALA A 37 3.72 -2.06 -9.91
CA ALA A 37 3.79 -2.35 -8.48
C ALA A 37 3.99 -3.86 -8.22
N PRO A 38 4.71 -4.24 -7.15
CA PRO A 38 4.76 -5.63 -6.68
C PRO A 38 3.37 -6.25 -6.59
N ALA A 39 3.23 -7.53 -6.96
CA ALA A 39 1.93 -8.19 -7.09
C ALA A 39 1.06 -8.07 -5.83
N ILE A 40 1.66 -8.13 -4.63
CA ILE A 40 0.95 -7.98 -3.36
C ILE A 40 0.38 -6.57 -3.17
N LEU A 41 1.12 -5.53 -3.57
CA LEU A 41 0.66 -4.14 -3.52
C LEU A 41 -0.31 -3.82 -4.66
N HIS A 42 -0.18 -4.47 -5.81
CA HIS A 42 -1.16 -4.34 -6.89
C HIS A 42 -2.50 -4.99 -6.52
N ARG A 43 -2.49 -6.10 -5.76
CA ARG A 43 -3.71 -6.68 -5.19
C ARG A 43 -4.42 -5.72 -4.24
N LEU A 44 -3.71 -4.87 -3.50
CA LEU A 44 -4.33 -3.85 -2.64
C LEU A 44 -5.16 -2.86 -3.43
N ARG A 45 -4.64 -2.37 -4.57
CA ARG A 45 -5.40 -1.55 -5.50
C ARG A 45 -6.67 -2.25 -5.97
N ASN A 46 -6.58 -3.53 -6.32
CA ASN A 46 -7.72 -4.29 -6.85
C ASN A 46 -8.79 -4.56 -5.78
N THR A 47 -8.42 -4.70 -4.51
CA THR A 47 -9.36 -5.03 -3.42
C THR A 47 -9.92 -3.81 -2.70
N HIS A 48 -9.18 -2.69 -2.65
CA HIS A 48 -9.56 -1.49 -1.90
C HIS A 48 -9.85 -0.27 -2.80
N GLY A 49 -9.41 -0.33 -4.06
CA GLY A 49 -9.49 0.79 -4.99
C GLY A 49 -8.34 1.80 -4.84
N PRO A 50 -8.16 2.67 -5.84
CA PRO A 50 -7.04 3.63 -5.86
C PRO A 50 -7.20 4.78 -4.84
N SER A 51 -8.43 5.13 -4.44
CA SER A 51 -8.68 6.19 -3.45
C SER A 51 -8.31 5.77 -2.03
N TRP A 52 -8.31 4.47 -1.73
CA TRP A 52 -8.00 3.94 -0.40
C TRP A 52 -6.64 4.40 0.14
N LEU A 53 -5.65 4.57 -0.73
CA LEU A 53 -4.30 4.99 -0.34
C LEU A 53 -4.27 6.40 0.28
N VAL A 54 -5.22 7.26 -0.09
CA VAL A 54 -5.33 8.63 0.45
C VAL A 54 -5.61 8.56 1.95
N ASP A 55 -6.63 7.80 2.33
CA ASP A 55 -7.08 7.67 3.72
C ASP A 55 -6.26 6.66 4.54
N PHE A 56 -5.56 5.74 3.87
CA PHE A 56 -4.80 4.70 4.53
C PHE A 56 -3.70 5.28 5.43
N LYS A 57 -3.62 4.74 6.64
CA LYS A 57 -2.55 5.03 7.60
C LYS A 57 -1.80 3.73 7.85
N LEU A 58 -0.48 3.82 7.83
CA LEU A 58 0.35 2.69 8.22
C LEU A 58 -0.06 2.23 9.62
N PRO A 59 -0.22 0.92 9.85
CA PRO A 59 -0.39 0.41 11.20
C PRO A 59 0.81 0.88 12.03
N LYS A 60 0.52 1.40 13.24
CA LYS A 60 1.61 1.76 14.16
C LYS A 60 2.40 0.49 14.43
N PRO A 61 3.74 0.52 14.40
CA PRO A 61 4.53 -0.61 14.87
C PRO A 61 4.08 -0.87 16.31
N SER A 62 3.55 -2.06 16.57
CA SER A 62 3.26 -2.48 17.93
C SER A 62 4.62 -2.55 18.63
N LYS A 63 4.81 -1.69 19.65
CA LYS A 63 5.97 -1.74 20.53
C LYS A 63 6.03 -3.06 21.27
#